data_AF-A0A2J6PSA9-F1
#
_entry.id   AF-A0A2J6PSA9-F1
#
_cell.length_a   1.000
_cell.length_b   1.000
_cell.length_c   1.000
_cell.angle_alpha   90.00
_cell.angle_beta   90.00
_cell.angle_gamma   90.00
#
_symmetry.space_group_name_H-M   'P 1'
#
loop_
_entity.id
_entity.type
_entity.pdbx_description
1 polymer ?
#
loop_
_entity_poly.entity_id
_entity_poly.type
_entity_poly.pdbx_seq_one_letter_code
_entity_poly.pdbx_strand_id
1 'polypeptide(L)' 'MRLLNSSKLTLHEFFGSNIPKYAILSHRWEDEEVTFQDMRDEKGPGMAGSGWSTSQRL' A
#
# COMPACT_ATOMS: atom_id res chain seq x y z
N MET A 1 -7.75 -5.25 -15.45
CA MET A 1 -8.07 -4.40 -14.28
C MET A 1 -7.12 -4.76 -13.14
N ARG A 2 -6.68 -3.79 -12.34
CA ARG A 2 -5.85 -4.01 -11.15
C ARG A 2 -6.68 -3.79 -9.89
N LEU A 3 -6.70 -4.75 -8.98
CA LEU A 3 -7.36 -4.61 -7.68
C LEU A 3 -6.34 -4.74 -6.55
N LEU A 4 -6.53 -3.97 -5.48
CA LEU A 4 -5.73 -4.06 -4.27
C LEU A 4 -6.26 -5.16 -3.34
N ASN A 5 -5.39 -6.05 -2.90
CA ASN A 5 -5.68 -6.96 -1.80
C ASN A 5 -5.53 -6.21 -0.47
N SER A 6 -6.62 -5.99 0.27
CA SER A 6 -6.58 -5.24 1.53
C SER A 6 -5.85 -5.97 2.67
N SER A 7 -5.76 -7.30 2.63
CA SER A 7 -5.05 -8.09 3.64
C SER A 7 -3.55 -8.13 3.43
N LYS A 8 -3.11 -8.12 2.17
CA LYS A 8 -1.69 -8.25 1.79
C LYS A 8 -1.08 -6.94 1.28
N LEU A 9 -1.90 -5.93 1.04
CA LEU A 9 -1.53 -4.66 0.42
C LEU A 9 -0.81 -4.80 -0.93
N THR A 10 -1.07 -5.89 -1.65
CA THR A 10 -0.51 -6.20 -2.97
C THR A 10 -1.52 -5.95 -4.08
N LEU A 11 -1.03 -5.47 -5.23
CA LEU A 11 -1.83 -5.31 -6.44
C LEU A 11 -1.91 -6.63 -7.21
N HIS A 12 -3.12 -7.00 -7.64
CA HIS A 12 -3.37 -8.16 -8.48
C HIS A 12 -4.00 -7.75 -9.81
N GLU A 13 -3.47 -8.31 -10.89
CA GLU A 13 -3.96 -8.09 -12.25
C GLU A 13 -4.98 -9.16 -12.66
N PHE A 14 -6.13 -8.69 -13.09
CA PHE A 14 -7.23 -9.51 -13.59
C PHE A 14 -7.50 -9.15 -15.06
N PHE A 15 -7.61 -10.18 -15.91
CA PHE A 15 -7.80 -10.03 -17.35
C PHE A 15 -9.12 -10.66 -17.81
N GLY A 16 -9.76 -10.03 -18.81
CA GLY A 16 -11.02 -10.51 -19.40
C GLY A 16 -12.13 -10.65 -18.35
N SER A 17 -12.84 -11.78 -18.39
CA SER A 17 -13.98 -12.09 -17.52
C SER A 17 -13.59 -12.60 -16.13
N ASN A 18 -12.30 -12.80 -15.84
CA ASN A 18 -11.83 -13.35 -14.56
C ASN A 18 -11.70 -12.26 -13.48
N ILE A 19 -12.69 -11.37 -13.37
CA ILE A 19 -12.71 -10.27 -12.41
C ILE A 19 -13.58 -10.70 -11.21
N PRO A 20 -13.02 -10.81 -10.00
CA PRO A 20 -13.80 -11.16 -8.81
C PRO A 20 -14.69 -9.98 -8.38
N LYS A 21 -15.66 -10.24 -7.50
CA LYS A 21 -16.42 -9.16 -6.84
C LYS A 21 -15.46 -8.26 -6.06
N TYR A 22 -15.60 -6.95 -6.22
CA TYR A 22 -14.75 -5.96 -5.58
C TYR A 22 -15.59 -4.83 -4.98
N ALA A 23 -14.98 -4.10 -4.05
CA ALA A 23 -15.54 -2.87 -3.50
C ALA A 23 -14.65 -1.70 -3.90
N ILE A 24 -15.25 -0.55 -4.19
CA ILE A 24 -14.53 0.69 -4.41
C ILE A 24 -14.45 1.40 -3.06
N LEU A 25 -13.23 1.64 -2.59
CA LEU A 25 -12.98 2.45 -1.40
C LEU A 25 -12.61 3.85 -1.88
N SER A 26 -13.38 4.85 -1.46
CA SER A 26 -13.05 6.26 -1.66
C SER A 26 -12.76 6.85 -0.28
N HIS A 27 -11.48 7.00 0.04
CA HIS A 27 -11.02 7.73 1.21
C HIS A 27 -10.25 8.96 0.72
N ARG A 28 -10.40 10.09 1.42
CA ARG A 28 -9.53 11.24 1.19
C ARG A 28 -8.28 10.98 2.02
N TRP A 29 -7.18 10.63 1.35
CA TRP A 29 -5.87 10.52 1.98
C TRP A 29 -5.57 11.88 2.65
N GLU A 30 -5.22 11.87 3.93
CA GLU A 30 -4.67 13.05 4.59
C GLU A 30 -3.18 13.19 4.21
N ASP A 31 -2.25 13.34 5.14
CA ASP A 31 -0.86 13.77 4.82
C ASP A 31 0.04 12.76 4.08
N GLU A 32 -0.31 11.47 3.97
CA GLU A 32 0.55 10.46 3.34
C GLU A 32 -0.18 9.72 2.21
N GLU A 33 0.14 10.07 0.95
CA GLU A 33 -0.29 9.34 -0.24
C GLU A 33 0.73 8.25 -0.59
N VAL A 34 0.27 7.01 -0.76
CA VAL A 34 1.11 5.89 -1.21
C VAL A 34 1.02 5.80 -2.73
N THR A 35 2.16 5.87 -3.43
CA THR A 35 2.16 5.80 -4.88
C THR A 35 2.06 4.34 -5.38
N PHE A 36 1.60 4.16 -6.62
CA PHE A 36 1.61 2.84 -7.28
C PHE A 36 3.00 2.20 -7.30
N GLN A 37 4.06 3.02 -7.36
CA GLN A 37 5.43 2.54 -7.39
C GLN A 37 5.86 2.01 -6.01
N ASP A 38 5.46 2.68 -4.92
CA ASP A 38 5.70 2.22 -3.56
C ASP A 38 5.05 0.85 -3.31
N MET A 39 3.82 0.66 -3.78
CA MET A 39 3.12 -0.62 -3.67
C MET A 39 3.77 -1.75 -4.48
N ARG A 40 4.46 -1.42 -5.58
CA ARG A 40 5.05 -2.40 -6.50
C ARG A 40 6.45 -2.83 -6.06
N ASP A 41 7.19 -1.92 -5.42
CA ASP A 41 8.56 -2.18 -4.95
C ASP A 41 8.58 -2.84 -3.55
N GLU A 42 7.44 -3.39 -3.09
CA GLU A 42 7.22 -3.91 -1.73
C GLU A 42 7.64 -2.93 -0.61
N LYS A 43 7.74 -1.64 -0.97
CA LYS A 43 7.68 -0.54 -0.04
C LYS A 43 6.21 -0.37 0.35
N GLY A 44 5.64 -1.39 0.99
CA GLY A 44 4.54 -1.16 1.92
C GLY A 44 4.94 0.02 2.82
N PRO A 45 3.99 0.85 3.28
CA PRO A 45 4.30 2.09 4.00
C PRO A 45 5.42 1.79 4.97
N GLY A 46 6.58 2.37 4.68
CA GLY A 46 7.80 2.14 5.40
C GLY A 46 7.71 2.80 6.76
N MET A 47 6.78 2.36 7.61
CA MET A 47 6.85 2.52 9.05
C MET A 47 7.92 1.57 9.61
N ALA A 48 9.11 1.61 9.03
CA ALA A 48 10.31 0.98 9.56
C ALA A 48 11.54 1.61 8.91
N GLY A 49 11.74 2.91 9.17
CA GLY A 49 13.03 3.55 8.91
C GLY A 49 13.03 5.07 9.08
N SER A 50 13.34 5.54 10.29
CA SER A 50 13.81 6.92 10.61
C SER A 50 12.77 7.95 11.07
N GLY A 51 11.94 7.54 12.04
CA GLY A 51 11.33 8.40 13.06
C GLY A 51 11.25 7.73 14.43
N TRP A 52 11.94 6.59 14.62
CA TRP A 52 12.03 5.91 15.91
C TRP A 52 13.38 6.27 16.52
N SER A 53 13.37 7.10 17.56
CA SER A 53 14.56 7.56 18.26
C SER A 53 15.26 6.41 18.98
N THR A 54 16.45 6.01 18.52
CA THR A 54 17.42 5.36 19.39
C THR A 54 18.21 6.45 20.10
N SER A 55 17.85 6.72 21.35
CA SER A 55 18.58 7.63 22.22
C SER A 55 20.00 7.09 22.44
N GLN A 56 20.99 7.78 21.90
CA GLN A 56 22.37 7.60 22.30
C GLN A 56 22.68 8.66 23.34
N ARG A 57 22.78 8.24 24.60
CA ARG A 57 23.22 9.07 25.73
C ARG A 57 24.49 8.47 26.30
N LEU A 58 25.62 9.13 26.04
CA LEU A 58 26.78 9.21 26.92
C LEU A 58 27.08 10.69 27.12
#